data_AF-A0A958NRN9-F1
#
_entry.id   AF-A0A958NRN9-F1
#
_cell.length_a   1.000
_cell.length_b   1.000
_cell.length_c   1.000
_cell.angle_alpha   90.00
_cell.angle_beta   90.00
_cell.angle_gamma   90.00
#
_symmetry.space_group_name_H-M   'P 1'
#
loop_
_entity.id
_entity.type
_entity.pdbx_description
1 polymer ?
#
loop_
_entity_poly.entity_id
_entity_poly.type
_entity_poly.pdbx_seq_one_letter_code
_entity_poly.pdbx_strand_id
1 'polypeptide(L)'
;MRYLSLLVLFALSVGAYSQVEIDASAVDTTTETERYIDYSDQLLIKVMSVVKQNNLELVNTSSSQYLLLSPANISSLGFGFNYKWLGLAVAFGLPAKSGEEDIYVKTTRFDGQLNVYSKKFVIDAFAQQYRGFYVKNPAQLTEWNETFFPKRDSMQTFSMGIGGYYVFNHDKFSYKAAYVRNAVQKKSAGSFLLGGFYNIDYAGFEDGAKHAFVPGYFPTEVQDTFDINSYSSRSYGITFGYTHTFVIFKRFFFNISLVPGLGSSDLVVYDKLKGRVVERKGAARFIGRTAFGYENKYFILGLTTYTTTGTLTYENLEIKPSTSNVKFFIARRFNVRKKQ
;
A
#
# COMPACT_ATOMS: atom_id res chain seq x y z
N MET A 1 24.02 -9.26 2.82
CA MET A 1 22.99 -10.01 2.06
C MET A 1 22.44 -11.22 2.80
N ARG A 2 23.25 -12.15 3.34
CA ARG A 2 22.77 -13.32 4.10
C ARG A 2 21.77 -13.03 5.24
N TYR A 3 21.96 -11.95 6.00
CA TYR A 3 21.07 -11.58 7.10
C TYR A 3 19.72 -10.99 6.64
N LEU A 4 19.67 -10.38 5.45
CA LEU A 4 18.44 -9.84 4.87
C LEU A 4 17.51 -10.98 4.41
N SER A 5 18.10 -12.04 3.84
CA SER A 5 17.40 -13.27 3.43
C SER A 5 16.73 -13.98 4.61
N LEU A 6 17.44 -14.08 5.75
CA LEU A 6 16.91 -14.67 6.99
C LEU A 6 15.76 -13.86 7.59
N LEU A 7 15.81 -12.53 7.47
CA LEU A 7 14.78 -11.63 8.00
C LEU A 7 13.49 -11.66 7.14
N VAL A 8 13.64 -11.80 5.82
CA VAL A 8 12.52 -12.04 4.89
C VAL A 8 11.88 -13.42 5.13
N LEU A 9 12.69 -14.45 5.36
CA LEU A 9 12.20 -15.79 5.73
C LEU A 9 11.48 -15.81 7.09
N PHE A 10 11.99 -15.07 8.08
CA PHE A 10 11.32 -14.90 9.37
C PHE A 10 9.99 -14.13 9.23
N ALA A 11 9.95 -13.06 8.43
CA ALA A 11 8.73 -12.31 8.13
C ALA A 11 7.65 -13.19 7.46
N LEU A 12 8.04 -14.12 6.58
CA LEU A 12 7.14 -15.11 5.98
C LEU A 12 6.58 -16.13 7.00
N SER A 13 7.24 -16.32 8.14
CA SER A 13 6.78 -17.23 9.21
C SER A 13 5.84 -16.59 10.23
N VAL A 14 5.70 -15.26 10.22
CA VAL A 14 4.78 -14.54 11.11
C VAL A 14 3.37 -14.65 10.51
N GLY A 15 2.48 -15.39 11.19
CA GLY A 15 1.22 -15.95 10.68
C GLY A 15 0.19 -14.99 10.06
N ALA A 16 -1.02 -15.52 9.85
CA ALA A 16 -2.09 -15.07 8.94
C ALA A 16 -2.67 -13.63 9.09
N TYR A 17 -2.03 -12.74 9.87
CA TYR A 17 -2.47 -11.38 10.18
C TYR A 17 -1.31 -10.38 10.33
N SER A 18 -0.20 -10.59 9.61
CA SER A 18 1.01 -9.80 9.82
C SER A 18 1.25 -8.79 8.69
N GLN A 19 1.82 -7.65 9.09
CA GLN A 19 2.41 -6.68 8.19
C GLN A 19 3.85 -6.42 8.63
N VAL A 20 4.78 -6.48 7.69
CA VAL A 20 6.21 -6.24 7.91
C VAL A 20 6.69 -5.16 6.96
N GLU A 21 7.34 -4.16 7.51
CA GLU A 21 7.94 -3.06 6.76
C GLU A 21 9.42 -2.96 7.10
N ILE A 22 10.24 -2.96 6.07
CA ILE A 22 11.69 -2.80 6.17
C ILE A 22 12.03 -1.49 5.47
N ASP A 23 12.58 -0.55 6.23
CA ASP A 23 13.07 0.72 5.71
C ASP A 23 14.60 0.64 5.63
N ALA A 24 15.16 0.68 4.44
CA ALA A 24 16.58 0.91 4.23
C ALA A 24 16.80 2.37 3.81
N SER A 25 17.79 3.02 4.38
CA SER A 25 18.11 4.40 4.05
C SER A 25 19.60 4.60 4.03
N ALA A 26 20.12 5.24 2.98
CA ALA A 26 21.54 5.58 2.97
C ALA A 26 21.87 6.46 4.21
N VAL A 27 22.97 6.14 4.90
CA VAL A 27 23.53 7.05 5.89
C VAL A 27 24.10 8.22 5.12
N ASP A 28 23.59 9.41 5.39
CA ASP A 28 24.13 10.61 4.78
C ASP A 28 25.38 11.02 5.55
N THR A 29 26.55 10.77 4.97
CA THR A 29 27.84 11.12 5.59
C THR A 29 28.11 12.63 5.57
N THR A 30 27.35 13.41 4.79
CA THR A 30 27.39 14.88 4.89
C THR A 30 26.49 15.32 6.05
N THR A 31 27.10 15.40 7.23
CA THR A 31 26.58 16.02 8.44
C THR A 31 25.96 17.39 8.16
N GLU A 32 24.72 17.59 8.62
CA GLU A 32 23.99 18.85 8.74
C GLU A 32 24.17 19.86 7.61
N THR A 33 23.26 19.86 6.62
CA THR A 33 23.11 21.04 5.76
C THR A 33 22.21 22.07 6.42
N GLU A 34 22.21 23.31 5.92
CA GLU A 34 21.28 24.35 6.37
C GLU A 34 19.80 23.91 6.25
N ARG A 35 19.51 22.93 5.39
CA ARG A 35 18.15 22.45 5.09
C ARG A 35 17.78 21.10 5.71
N TYR A 36 18.74 20.35 6.26
CA TYR A 36 18.50 18.99 6.74
C TYR A 36 19.30 18.65 8.01
N ILE A 37 18.68 17.90 8.94
CA ILE A 37 19.37 17.29 10.09
C ILE A 37 19.21 15.77 9.97
N ASP A 38 20.33 15.05 10.08
CA ASP A 38 20.35 13.60 10.14
C ASP A 38 20.36 13.12 11.60
N TYR A 39 19.43 12.24 11.96
CA TYR A 39 19.34 11.59 13.27
C TYR A 39 19.54 10.07 13.17
N SER A 40 20.13 9.57 12.08
CA SER A 40 20.33 8.14 11.85
C SER A 40 21.21 7.49 12.93
N ASP A 41 22.09 8.24 13.59
CA ASP A 41 22.89 7.71 14.71
C ASP A 41 22.13 7.58 16.04
N GLN A 42 20.89 8.08 16.10
CA GLN A 42 20.01 7.87 17.24
C GLN A 42 19.11 6.65 16.98
N LEU A 43 18.86 5.89 18.03
CA LEU A 43 17.86 4.82 17.98
C LEU A 43 16.47 5.47 18.08
N LEU A 44 15.64 5.30 17.05
CA LEU A 44 14.22 5.69 17.09
C LEU A 44 13.39 4.45 17.38
N ILE A 45 12.55 4.47 18.41
CA ILE A 45 11.56 3.41 18.67
C ILE A 45 10.17 3.98 18.39
N LYS A 46 9.34 3.25 17.65
CA LYS A 46 7.99 3.65 17.22
C LYS A 46 6.94 2.62 17.65
N VAL A 47 5.82 3.11 18.17
CA VAL A 47 4.55 2.37 18.31
C VAL A 47 3.58 2.96 17.29
N MET A 48 2.85 2.11 16.57
CA MET A 48 1.98 2.55 15.48
C MET A 48 0.63 1.84 15.47
N SER A 49 -0.41 2.58 15.13
CA SER A 49 -1.70 2.05 14.70
C SER A 49 -1.78 2.15 13.19
N VAL A 50 -2.18 1.07 12.53
CA VAL A 50 -2.21 0.96 11.07
C VAL A 50 -3.60 0.54 10.63
N VAL A 51 -4.17 1.27 9.68
CA VAL A 51 -5.42 0.92 9.00
C VAL A 51 -5.09 0.72 7.53
N LYS A 52 -5.15 -0.51 7.04
CA LYS A 52 -4.81 -0.86 5.66
C LYS A 52 -5.96 -1.58 4.96
N GLN A 53 -6.38 -1.01 3.84
CA GLN A 53 -7.47 -1.52 3.01
C GLN A 53 -6.94 -1.91 1.62
N ASN A 54 -7.31 -3.10 1.14
CA ASN A 54 -6.96 -3.62 -0.18
C ASN A 54 -8.25 -3.94 -0.93
N ASN A 55 -8.80 -2.99 -1.68
CA ASN A 55 -10.06 -3.18 -2.37
C ASN A 55 -9.83 -3.62 -3.80
N LEU A 56 -10.78 -4.39 -4.32
CA LEU A 56 -10.95 -4.61 -5.75
C LEU A 56 -12.28 -4.00 -6.17
N GLU A 57 -12.23 -3.04 -7.08
CA GLU A 57 -13.41 -2.44 -7.68
C GLU A 57 -13.51 -2.86 -9.14
N LEU A 58 -14.68 -3.33 -9.58
CA LEU A 58 -15.01 -3.55 -10.98
C LEU A 58 -16.05 -2.50 -11.38
N VAL A 59 -15.80 -1.75 -12.45
CA VAL A 59 -16.75 -0.73 -12.94
C VAL A 59 -17.17 -1.11 -14.35
N ASN A 60 -18.47 -1.29 -14.58
CA ASN A 60 -18.99 -1.45 -15.93
C ASN A 60 -19.27 -0.06 -16.52
N THR A 61 -18.50 0.34 -17.52
CA THR A 61 -18.55 1.68 -18.13
C THR A 61 -19.81 1.90 -18.97
N SER A 62 -20.48 0.82 -19.41
CA SER A 62 -21.72 0.91 -20.18
C SER A 62 -22.95 1.14 -19.29
N SER A 63 -23.02 0.45 -18.14
CA SER A 63 -24.13 0.59 -17.20
C SER A 63 -23.87 1.59 -16.06
N SER A 64 -22.63 2.05 -15.90
CA SER A 64 -22.15 2.82 -14.74
C SER A 64 -22.32 2.13 -13.39
N GLN A 65 -22.60 0.82 -13.37
CA GLN A 65 -22.62 0.01 -12.15
C GLN A 65 -21.20 -0.32 -11.71
N TYR A 66 -21.01 -0.51 -10.40
CA TYR A 66 -19.73 -0.97 -9.87
C TYR A 66 -19.90 -2.02 -8.77
N LEU A 67 -18.99 -2.99 -8.73
CA LEU A 67 -18.85 -4.00 -7.69
C LEU A 67 -17.62 -3.65 -6.86
N LEU A 68 -17.79 -3.45 -5.55
CA LEU A 68 -16.70 -3.17 -4.62
C LEU A 68 -16.48 -4.35 -3.67
N LEU A 69 -15.33 -5.00 -3.78
CA LEU A 69 -14.91 -6.10 -2.92
C LEU A 69 -13.85 -5.59 -1.94
N SER A 70 -14.06 -5.90 -0.66
CA SER A 70 -13.16 -5.47 0.43
C SER A 70 -12.83 -6.62 1.37
N PRO A 71 -11.60 -6.68 1.92
CA PRO A 71 -11.30 -7.46 3.11
C PRO A 71 -11.94 -6.82 4.34
N ALA A 72 -12.16 -7.63 5.37
CA ALA A 72 -12.54 -7.21 6.72
C ALA A 72 -11.30 -6.98 7.61
N ASN A 73 -11.52 -6.49 8.83
CA ASN A 73 -10.49 -6.37 9.87
C ASN A 73 -9.21 -5.64 9.39
N ILE A 74 -9.36 -4.38 8.97
CA ILE A 74 -8.29 -3.58 8.35
C ILE A 74 -7.30 -2.96 9.35
N SER A 75 -7.53 -3.10 10.66
CA SER A 75 -6.74 -2.45 11.70
C SER A 75 -5.65 -3.36 12.27
N SER A 76 -4.47 -2.79 12.53
CA SER A 76 -3.32 -3.46 13.17
C SER A 76 -2.67 -2.54 14.22
N LEU A 77 -2.02 -3.15 15.21
CA LEU A 77 -1.09 -2.48 16.12
C LEU A 77 0.33 -2.95 15.83
N GLY A 78 1.29 -2.04 15.79
CA GLY A 78 2.66 -2.36 15.44
C GLY A 78 3.71 -1.65 16.25
N PHE A 79 4.92 -2.20 16.15
CA PHE A 79 6.13 -1.70 16.78
C PHE A 79 7.23 -1.67 15.73
N GLY A 80 8.14 -0.72 15.86
CA GLY A 80 9.31 -0.68 15.01
C GLY A 80 10.44 0.12 15.61
N PHE A 81 11.58 0.05 14.95
CA PHE A 81 12.72 0.88 15.27
C PHE A 81 13.40 1.37 14.01
N ASN A 82 14.21 2.42 14.13
CA ASN A 82 15.17 2.84 13.13
C ASN A 82 16.52 3.10 13.80
N TYR A 83 17.59 2.56 13.23
CA TYR A 83 18.95 2.82 13.65
C TYR A 83 19.91 2.74 12.46
N LYS A 84 20.72 3.78 12.30
CA LYS A 84 21.59 4.01 11.15
C LYS A 84 20.79 3.92 9.85
N TRP A 85 21.21 3.03 8.97
CA TRP A 85 20.60 2.81 7.67
C TRP A 85 19.39 1.88 7.70
N LEU A 86 19.11 1.22 8.83
CA LEU A 86 18.09 0.19 8.91
C LEU A 86 16.92 0.62 9.80
N GLY A 87 15.71 0.48 9.28
CA GLY A 87 14.45 0.51 9.99
C GLY A 87 13.71 -0.80 9.78
N LEU A 88 13.05 -1.25 10.84
CA LEU A 88 12.19 -2.43 10.81
C LEU A 88 10.92 -2.11 11.60
N ALA A 89 9.77 -2.45 11.04
CA ALA A 89 8.49 -2.41 11.72
C ALA A 89 7.69 -3.67 11.44
N VAL A 90 6.95 -4.11 12.46
CA VAL A 90 6.01 -5.22 12.37
C VAL A 90 4.70 -4.75 13.00
N ALA A 91 3.59 -5.04 12.33
CA ALA A 91 2.25 -4.79 12.83
C ALA A 91 1.39 -6.06 12.75
N PHE A 92 0.59 -6.28 13.77
CA PHE A 92 -0.29 -7.44 13.92
C PHE A 92 -1.74 -6.98 13.88
N GLY A 93 -2.57 -7.67 13.10
CA GLY A 93 -4.01 -7.43 13.03
C GLY A 93 -4.65 -7.48 14.42
N LEU A 94 -5.54 -6.55 14.70
CA LEU A 94 -6.34 -6.60 15.92
C LEU A 94 -7.33 -7.77 15.84
N PRO A 95 -7.66 -8.41 16.98
CA PRO A 95 -8.69 -9.44 17.01
C PRO A 95 -10.03 -8.86 16.56
N ALA A 96 -10.81 -9.68 15.85
CA ALA A 96 -12.18 -9.35 15.50
C ALA A 96 -13.02 -9.10 16.75
N LYS A 97 -13.94 -8.13 16.69
CA LYS A 97 -14.91 -7.90 17.76
C LYS A 97 -15.95 -9.03 17.78
N SER A 98 -16.58 -9.25 18.93
CA SER A 98 -17.69 -10.22 19.04
C SER A 98 -18.80 -9.91 18.03
N GLY A 99 -19.26 -10.91 17.28
CA GLY A 99 -20.29 -10.77 16.23
C GLY A 99 -19.80 -10.17 14.91
N GLU A 100 -18.53 -9.79 14.80
CA GLU A 100 -17.99 -9.21 13.56
C GLU A 100 -17.89 -10.25 12.44
N GLU A 101 -17.63 -11.52 12.78
CA GLU A 101 -17.60 -12.63 11.81
C GLU A 101 -19.00 -13.03 11.31
N ASP A 102 -20.07 -12.62 12.00
CA ASP A 102 -21.45 -12.80 11.51
C ASP A 102 -21.73 -11.80 10.37
N ILE A 103 -21.29 -10.55 10.57
CA ILE A 103 -21.50 -9.43 9.64
C ILE A 103 -20.55 -9.49 8.44
N TYR A 104 -19.28 -9.81 8.68
CA TYR A 104 -18.21 -9.82 7.67
C TYR A 104 -17.58 -11.20 7.52
N VAL A 105 -16.89 -11.40 6.41
CA VAL A 105 -16.02 -12.56 6.23
C VAL A 105 -14.79 -12.48 7.13
N LYS A 106 -14.27 -13.64 7.55
CA LYS A 106 -12.94 -13.71 8.15
C LYS A 106 -11.87 -13.50 7.06
N THR A 107 -11.15 -12.40 7.14
CA THR A 107 -10.01 -12.14 6.25
C THR A 107 -8.70 -12.63 6.88
N THR A 108 -7.78 -13.17 6.07
CA THR A 108 -6.36 -13.33 6.43
C THR A 108 -5.48 -12.51 5.50
N ARG A 109 -4.33 -12.04 5.99
CA ARG A 109 -3.39 -11.24 5.19
C ARG A 109 -1.93 -11.47 5.53
N PHE A 110 -1.10 -11.35 4.50
CA PHE A 110 0.33 -11.11 4.59
C PHE A 110 0.67 -9.84 3.81
N ASP A 111 1.49 -8.98 4.40
CA ASP A 111 1.86 -7.71 3.80
C ASP A 111 3.33 -7.35 4.07
N GLY A 112 4.17 -7.49 3.05
CA GLY A 112 5.58 -7.13 3.10
C GLY A 112 5.87 -5.85 2.31
N GLN A 113 6.62 -4.93 2.90
CA GLN A 113 7.07 -3.70 2.26
C GLN A 113 8.58 -3.50 2.47
N LEU A 114 9.27 -3.05 1.43
CA LEU A 114 10.66 -2.65 1.44
C LEU A 114 10.77 -1.25 0.83
N ASN A 115 11.27 -0.29 1.61
CA ASN A 115 11.48 1.07 1.16
C ASN A 115 12.98 1.38 1.20
N VAL A 116 13.56 1.89 0.11
CA VAL A 116 14.96 2.31 0.04
C VAL A 116 15.03 3.79 -0.32
N TYR A 117 15.38 4.64 0.64
CA TYR A 117 15.45 6.09 0.43
C TYR A 117 16.87 6.62 0.54
N SER A 118 17.34 7.21 -0.55
CA SER A 118 18.57 7.99 -0.62
C SER A 118 18.24 9.44 -0.97
N LYS A 119 19.27 10.29 -1.11
CA LYS A 119 19.08 11.66 -1.62
C LYS A 119 18.46 11.67 -3.03
N LYS A 120 19.03 10.88 -3.93
CA LYS A 120 18.72 10.92 -5.37
C LYS A 120 17.65 9.93 -5.80
N PHE A 121 17.55 8.80 -5.11
CA PHE A 121 16.69 7.69 -5.49
C PHE A 121 15.81 7.26 -4.35
N VAL A 122 14.56 7.00 -4.70
CA VAL A 122 13.58 6.32 -3.87
C VAL A 122 13.18 5.05 -4.59
N ILE A 123 13.20 3.93 -3.89
CA ILE A 123 12.72 2.63 -4.37
C ILE A 123 11.73 2.09 -3.36
N ASP A 124 10.59 1.63 -3.83
CA ASP A 124 9.55 1.00 -3.04
C ASP A 124 9.23 -0.36 -3.65
N ALA A 125 9.24 -1.40 -2.83
CA ALA A 125 8.79 -2.72 -3.22
C ALA A 125 7.79 -3.25 -2.21
N PHE A 126 6.83 -4.05 -2.67
CA PHE A 126 5.85 -4.69 -1.81
C PHE A 126 5.45 -6.05 -2.36
N ALA A 127 5.01 -6.92 -1.45
CA ALA A 127 4.32 -8.17 -1.75
C ALA A 127 3.20 -8.32 -0.74
N GLN A 128 1.97 -8.48 -1.20
CA GLN A 128 0.78 -8.55 -0.37
C GLN A 128 -0.16 -9.65 -0.86
N GLN A 129 -0.73 -10.40 0.08
CA GLN A 129 -1.71 -11.43 -0.18
C GLN A 129 -2.85 -11.29 0.81
N TYR A 130 -4.08 -11.28 0.32
CA TYR A 130 -5.30 -11.20 1.13
C TYR A 130 -6.22 -12.35 0.75
N ARG A 131 -6.93 -12.92 1.73
CA ARG A 131 -7.93 -13.98 1.51
C ARG A 131 -9.16 -13.68 2.35
N GLY A 132 -10.34 -13.98 1.81
CA GLY A 132 -11.64 -13.65 2.42
C GLY A 132 -12.03 -12.21 2.12
N PHE A 133 -13.00 -12.04 1.22
CA PHE A 133 -13.57 -10.75 0.83
C PHE A 133 -15.08 -10.73 1.04
N TYR A 134 -15.66 -9.53 1.06
CA TYR A 134 -17.11 -9.35 1.02
C TYR A 134 -17.46 -8.28 0.00
N VAL A 135 -18.69 -8.33 -0.52
CA VAL A 135 -19.25 -7.27 -1.36
C VAL A 135 -19.63 -6.10 -0.46
N LYS A 136 -18.96 -4.97 -0.61
CA LYS A 136 -19.10 -3.79 0.26
C LYS A 136 -20.30 -2.91 -0.10
N ASN A 137 -20.82 -3.00 -1.32
CA ASN A 137 -21.92 -2.19 -1.83
C ASN A 137 -23.13 -3.01 -2.33
N PRO A 138 -23.63 -4.01 -1.57
CA PRO A 138 -24.66 -4.93 -2.07
C PRO A 138 -25.99 -4.23 -2.41
N ALA A 139 -26.38 -3.22 -1.62
CA ALA A 139 -27.61 -2.45 -1.82
C ALA A 139 -27.63 -1.59 -3.10
N GLN A 140 -26.48 -1.42 -3.76
CA GLN A 140 -26.40 -0.75 -5.08
C GLN A 140 -26.48 -1.73 -6.24
N LEU A 141 -26.37 -3.03 -5.96
CA LEU A 141 -26.37 -4.10 -6.94
C LEU A 141 -27.71 -4.83 -6.96
N THR A 142 -28.34 -5.00 -5.81
CA THR A 142 -29.62 -5.69 -5.65
C THR A 142 -30.35 -5.19 -4.42
N GLU A 143 -31.64 -5.52 -4.28
CA GLU A 143 -32.35 -5.38 -3.00
C GLU A 143 -31.61 -6.19 -1.93
N TRP A 144 -31.09 -5.50 -0.92
CA TRP A 144 -30.30 -6.10 0.16
C TRP A 144 -30.72 -5.52 1.50
N ASN A 145 -31.58 -6.25 2.22
CA ASN A 145 -32.14 -5.83 3.51
C ASN A 145 -31.55 -6.59 4.70
N GLU A 146 -30.39 -7.23 4.50
CA GLU A 146 -29.72 -8.04 5.51
C GLU A 146 -28.75 -7.22 6.36
N THR A 147 -28.54 -7.65 7.61
CA THR A 147 -27.57 -7.04 8.53
C THR A 147 -26.13 -7.47 8.28
N PHE A 148 -25.91 -8.47 7.42
CA PHE A 148 -24.61 -8.98 7.02
C PHE A 148 -24.27 -8.64 5.56
N PHE A 149 -22.98 -8.71 5.22
CA PHE A 149 -22.52 -8.50 3.86
C PHE A 149 -22.38 -9.83 3.09
N PRO A 150 -22.62 -9.84 1.76
CA PRO A 150 -22.35 -11.01 0.92
C PRO A 150 -20.88 -11.43 1.00
N LYS A 151 -20.62 -12.67 1.44
CA LYS A 151 -19.27 -13.17 1.71
C LYS A 151 -18.68 -13.91 0.50
N ARG A 152 -17.37 -13.76 0.31
CA ARG A 152 -16.52 -14.42 -0.69
C ARG A 152 -15.29 -15.01 0.01
N ASP A 153 -15.50 -16.03 0.83
CA ASP A 153 -14.52 -16.59 1.78
C ASP A 153 -13.25 -17.13 1.10
N SER A 154 -13.39 -17.81 -0.04
CA SER A 154 -12.28 -18.35 -0.82
C SER A 154 -11.68 -17.37 -1.82
N MET A 155 -12.18 -16.13 -1.89
CA MET A 155 -11.59 -15.11 -2.75
C MET A 155 -10.23 -14.70 -2.18
N GLN A 156 -9.26 -14.56 -3.07
CA GLN A 156 -7.92 -14.10 -2.74
C GLN A 156 -7.41 -13.07 -3.74
N THR A 157 -6.60 -12.15 -3.23
CA THR A 157 -5.78 -11.25 -4.04
C THR A 157 -4.30 -11.49 -3.74
N PHE A 158 -3.48 -11.37 -4.77
CA PHE A 158 -2.03 -11.32 -4.65
C PHE A 158 -1.52 -10.16 -5.48
N SER A 159 -0.71 -9.30 -4.87
CA SER A 159 -0.04 -8.21 -5.58
C SER A 159 1.41 -8.15 -5.16
N MET A 160 2.30 -8.02 -6.13
CA MET A 160 3.71 -7.73 -5.92
C MET A 160 4.11 -6.59 -6.83
N GLY A 161 4.87 -5.62 -6.32
CA GLY A 161 5.29 -4.50 -7.15
C GLY A 161 6.61 -3.91 -6.70
N ILE A 162 7.28 -3.28 -7.65
CA ILE A 162 8.46 -2.45 -7.43
C ILE A 162 8.28 -1.15 -8.21
N GLY A 163 8.61 -0.04 -7.58
CA GLY A 163 8.66 1.26 -8.21
C GLY A 163 9.89 2.02 -7.73
N GLY A 164 10.41 2.90 -8.57
CA GLY A 164 11.49 3.77 -8.15
C GLY A 164 11.51 5.05 -8.96
N TYR A 165 11.95 6.13 -8.34
CA TYR A 165 12.03 7.44 -8.98
C TYR A 165 13.25 8.24 -8.53
N TYR A 166 13.77 9.03 -9.47
CA TYR A 166 14.79 10.04 -9.27
C TYR A 166 14.20 11.31 -8.69
N VAL A 167 14.89 11.88 -7.71
CA VAL A 167 14.54 13.12 -7.01
C VAL A 167 15.40 14.25 -7.56
N PHE A 168 14.82 15.12 -8.39
CA PHE A 168 15.56 16.20 -9.06
C PHE A 168 16.16 17.23 -8.11
N ASN A 169 15.42 17.65 -7.08
CA ASN A 169 15.87 18.66 -6.11
C ASN A 169 16.49 18.01 -4.85
N HIS A 170 17.27 16.94 -5.04
CA HIS A 170 17.85 16.12 -3.96
C HIS A 170 18.78 16.89 -3.00
N ASP A 171 19.29 18.05 -3.41
CA ASP A 171 20.17 18.88 -2.56
C ASP A 171 19.39 19.70 -1.53
N LYS A 172 18.12 20.01 -1.81
CA LYS A 172 17.26 20.83 -0.93
C LYS A 172 16.13 20.03 -0.30
N PHE A 173 15.66 18.98 -0.95
CA PHE A 173 14.52 18.17 -0.54
C PHE A 173 14.97 16.77 -0.10
N SER A 174 14.47 16.33 1.07
CA SER A 174 14.70 14.98 1.59
C SER A 174 13.39 14.18 1.63
N TYR A 175 13.29 13.16 0.78
CA TYR A 175 12.15 12.22 0.80
C TYR A 175 12.15 11.39 2.10
N LYS A 176 13.34 10.93 2.51
CA LYS A 176 13.58 10.19 3.76
C LYS A 176 13.07 10.93 4.99
N ALA A 177 13.18 12.26 5.02
CA ALA A 177 12.70 13.07 6.14
C ALA A 177 11.18 12.94 6.37
N ALA A 178 10.39 12.83 5.31
CA ALA A 178 8.94 12.69 5.42
C ALA A 178 8.51 11.31 5.93
N TYR A 179 9.21 10.24 5.55
CA TYR A 179 8.70 8.86 5.72
C TYR A 179 9.51 7.96 6.66
N VAL A 180 10.85 8.10 6.76
CA VAL A 180 11.69 7.24 7.64
C VAL A 180 11.93 7.86 9.01
N ARG A 181 11.89 9.19 9.10
CA ARG A 181 11.85 9.97 10.35
C ARG A 181 13.14 9.95 11.21
N ASN A 182 14.20 9.33 10.73
CA ASN A 182 15.58 9.48 11.23
C ASN A 182 16.30 10.70 10.60
N ALA A 183 15.52 11.66 10.11
CA ALA A 183 15.86 12.63 9.10
C ALA A 183 14.86 13.78 9.22
N VAL A 184 15.30 15.05 9.29
CA VAL A 184 14.40 16.20 9.46
C VAL A 184 14.67 17.29 8.43
N GLN A 185 13.61 17.65 7.70
CA GLN A 185 13.59 18.77 6.78
C GLN A 185 13.46 20.08 7.59
N LYS A 186 14.47 20.95 7.56
CA LYS A 186 14.47 22.24 8.31
C LYS A 186 13.75 23.37 7.57
N LYS A 187 13.72 23.33 6.23
CA LYS A 187 13.09 24.35 5.37
C LYS A 187 12.20 23.69 4.34
N SER A 188 11.06 24.30 4.03
CA SER A 188 10.16 23.79 2.99
C SER A 188 10.90 23.61 1.66
N ALA A 189 10.65 22.49 1.00
CA ALA A 189 11.18 22.19 -0.32
C ALA A 189 10.34 21.11 -0.99
N GLY A 190 10.38 21.06 -2.31
CA GLY A 190 9.80 19.99 -3.09
C GLY A 190 10.69 19.57 -4.23
N SER A 191 10.29 18.52 -4.92
CA SER A 191 11.03 17.97 -6.05
C SER A 191 10.07 17.36 -7.04
N PHE A 192 10.37 17.54 -8.34
CA PHE A 192 9.87 16.63 -9.35
C PHE A 192 10.43 15.23 -9.13
N LEU A 193 9.67 14.24 -9.55
CA LEU A 193 9.98 12.82 -9.47
C LEU A 193 9.81 12.23 -10.87
N LEU A 194 10.80 11.49 -11.35
CA LEU A 194 10.72 10.73 -12.59
C LEU A 194 11.16 9.31 -12.33
N GLY A 195 10.38 8.33 -12.76
CA GLY A 195 10.62 6.94 -12.40
C GLY A 195 9.93 5.94 -13.29
N GLY A 196 9.89 4.72 -12.79
CA GLY A 196 9.18 3.60 -13.41
C GLY A 196 8.61 2.66 -12.37
N PHE A 197 7.73 1.78 -12.83
CA PHE A 197 7.09 0.76 -12.01
C PHE A 197 6.96 -0.56 -12.76
N TYR A 198 6.86 -1.63 -11.99
CA TYR A 198 6.48 -2.96 -12.42
C TYR A 198 5.59 -3.58 -11.34
N ASN A 199 4.43 -4.11 -11.70
CA ASN A 199 3.51 -4.80 -10.80
C ASN A 199 3.06 -6.13 -11.41
N ILE A 200 2.79 -7.08 -10.53
CA ILE A 200 2.06 -8.30 -10.80
C ILE A 200 0.85 -8.26 -9.88
N ASP A 201 -0.34 -8.40 -10.45
CA ASP A 201 -1.60 -8.45 -9.71
C ASP A 201 -2.37 -9.71 -10.08
N TYR A 202 -3.09 -10.25 -9.12
CA TYR A 202 -4.01 -11.37 -9.28
C TYR A 202 -5.20 -11.17 -8.33
N ALA A 203 -6.40 -11.47 -8.83
CA ALA A 203 -7.56 -11.69 -8.00
C ALA A 203 -8.38 -12.85 -8.56
N GLY A 204 -8.88 -13.71 -7.69
CA GLY A 204 -9.69 -14.88 -8.05
C GLY A 204 -9.98 -15.74 -6.83
N PHE A 205 -10.21 -17.04 -7.03
CA PHE A 205 -10.55 -17.98 -5.96
C PHE A 205 -9.47 -19.07 -5.83
N GLU A 206 -9.39 -19.71 -4.67
CA GLU A 206 -8.40 -20.77 -4.39
C GLU A 206 -8.60 -22.02 -5.26
N ASP A 207 -9.83 -22.34 -5.62
CA ASP A 207 -10.22 -23.49 -6.45
C ASP A 207 -10.21 -23.18 -7.96
N GLY A 208 -9.70 -22.01 -8.34
CA GLY A 208 -9.57 -21.54 -9.73
C GLY A 208 -10.69 -20.59 -10.16
N ALA A 209 -10.97 -20.54 -11.45
CA ALA A 209 -11.99 -19.66 -12.04
C ALA A 209 -13.41 -20.25 -12.02
N LYS A 210 -13.72 -21.14 -11.06
CA LYS A 210 -15.03 -21.82 -10.93
C LYS A 210 -16.08 -20.96 -10.24
N HIS A 211 -15.63 -19.99 -9.47
CA HIS A 211 -16.47 -19.03 -8.77
C HIS A 211 -16.32 -17.63 -9.38
N ALA A 212 -17.42 -16.88 -9.42
CA ALA A 212 -17.45 -15.51 -9.91
C ALA A 212 -17.22 -14.51 -8.78
N PHE A 213 -16.79 -13.28 -9.09
CA PHE A 213 -16.69 -12.24 -8.07
C PHE A 213 -18.05 -11.87 -7.49
N VAL A 214 -19.10 -11.85 -8.32
CA VAL A 214 -20.49 -11.66 -7.91
C VAL A 214 -21.03 -12.96 -7.28
N PRO A 215 -21.71 -12.91 -6.12
CA PRO A 215 -22.36 -14.08 -5.53
C PRO A 215 -23.45 -14.67 -6.45
N GLY A 216 -23.52 -15.99 -6.57
CA GLY A 216 -24.44 -16.66 -7.51
C GLY A 216 -25.94 -16.52 -7.19
N TYR A 217 -26.29 -16.04 -6.00
CA TYR A 217 -27.66 -15.73 -5.59
C TYR A 217 -28.08 -14.29 -5.89
N PHE A 218 -27.19 -13.46 -6.46
CA PHE A 218 -27.55 -12.14 -6.97
C PHE A 218 -28.33 -12.29 -8.28
N PRO A 219 -29.11 -11.27 -8.71
CA PRO A 219 -29.80 -11.30 -9.99
C PRO A 219 -28.84 -11.57 -11.16
N THR A 220 -29.31 -12.32 -12.17
CA THR A 220 -28.51 -12.71 -13.33
C THR A 220 -27.97 -11.49 -14.08
N GLU A 221 -28.74 -10.39 -14.12
CA GLU A 221 -28.35 -9.12 -14.74
C GLU A 221 -27.08 -8.54 -14.10
N VAL A 222 -26.94 -8.65 -12.78
CA VAL A 222 -25.75 -8.20 -12.05
C VAL A 222 -24.58 -9.14 -12.34
N GLN A 223 -24.83 -10.45 -12.35
CA GLN A 223 -23.81 -11.45 -12.65
C GLN A 223 -23.24 -11.27 -14.06
N ASP A 224 -24.09 -10.97 -15.03
CA ASP A 224 -23.69 -10.76 -16.43
C ASP A 224 -23.10 -9.35 -16.66
N THR A 225 -23.38 -8.38 -15.78
CA THR A 225 -22.72 -7.06 -15.79
C THR A 225 -21.25 -7.14 -15.40
N PHE A 226 -20.87 -8.10 -14.55
CA PHE A 226 -19.50 -8.34 -14.08
C PHE A 226 -19.07 -9.79 -14.37
N ASP A 227 -19.01 -10.13 -15.64
CA ASP A 227 -18.83 -11.48 -16.20
C ASP A 227 -17.39 -12.04 -16.14
N ILE A 228 -16.61 -11.60 -15.15
CA ILE A 228 -15.24 -12.06 -14.93
C ILE A 228 -15.11 -12.82 -13.61
N ASN A 229 -14.43 -13.96 -13.65
CA ASN A 229 -14.22 -14.83 -12.48
C ASN A 229 -12.88 -14.59 -11.80
N SER A 230 -11.86 -14.24 -12.58
CA SER A 230 -10.54 -13.87 -12.09
C SER A 230 -9.78 -13.03 -13.10
N TYR A 231 -8.77 -12.31 -12.63
CA TYR A 231 -7.81 -11.66 -13.49
C TYR A 231 -6.39 -11.82 -12.96
N SER A 232 -5.42 -11.78 -13.86
CA SER A 232 -4.02 -11.55 -13.53
C SER A 232 -3.46 -10.49 -14.47
N SER A 233 -2.61 -9.61 -13.95
CA SER A 233 -1.97 -8.59 -14.76
C SER A 233 -0.48 -8.49 -14.48
N ARG A 234 0.28 -8.10 -15.50
CA ARG A 234 1.67 -7.67 -15.36
C ARG A 234 1.78 -6.29 -15.96
N SER A 235 1.87 -5.27 -15.11
CA SER A 235 1.80 -3.87 -15.49
C SER A 235 3.15 -3.20 -15.32
N TYR A 236 3.61 -2.45 -16.31
CA TYR A 236 4.88 -1.72 -16.25
C TYR A 236 4.78 -0.41 -16.98
N GLY A 237 5.56 0.58 -16.56
CA GLY A 237 5.50 1.90 -17.16
C GLY A 237 6.39 2.91 -16.48
N ILE A 238 6.19 4.16 -16.88
CA ILE A 238 6.90 5.31 -16.34
C ILE A 238 5.99 6.07 -15.37
N THR A 239 6.61 6.75 -14.40
CA THR A 239 5.93 7.65 -13.48
C THR A 239 6.54 9.03 -13.54
N PHE A 240 5.69 10.05 -13.46
CA PHE A 240 6.14 11.44 -13.32
C PHE A 240 5.27 12.12 -12.28
N GLY A 241 5.90 12.73 -11.28
CA GLY A 241 5.19 13.26 -10.14
C GLY A 241 5.88 14.43 -9.48
N TYR A 242 5.28 14.89 -8.40
CA TYR A 242 5.81 15.96 -7.58
C TYR A 242 5.60 15.65 -6.11
N THR A 243 6.57 16.04 -5.29
CA THR A 243 6.47 15.97 -3.83
C THR A 243 6.88 17.30 -3.22
N HIS A 244 6.26 17.69 -2.12
CA HIS A 244 6.61 18.90 -1.39
C HIS A 244 6.43 18.72 0.10
N THR A 245 7.44 19.08 0.88
CA THR A 245 7.37 19.22 2.33
C THR A 245 7.24 20.69 2.69
N PHE A 246 6.17 21.01 3.42
CA PHE A 246 5.97 22.28 4.10
C PHE A 246 6.46 22.14 5.53
N VAL A 247 7.39 23.02 5.96
CA VAL A 247 7.86 23.11 7.35
C VAL A 247 7.19 24.30 8.01
N ILE A 248 6.45 24.04 9.09
CA ILE A 248 5.56 25.00 9.75
C ILE A 248 6.03 25.16 11.21
N PHE A 249 6.24 26.40 11.65
CA PHE A 249 6.74 26.74 12.99
C PHE A 249 7.99 25.96 13.45
N LYS A 250 8.81 25.48 12.49
CA LYS A 250 10.04 24.68 12.72
C LYS A 250 9.83 23.35 13.48
N ARG A 251 8.58 22.96 13.76
CA ARG A 251 8.24 21.74 14.53
C ARG A 251 7.18 20.89 13.87
N PHE A 252 6.34 21.49 13.03
CA PHE A 252 5.33 20.76 12.28
C PHE A 252 5.79 20.62 10.84
N PHE A 253 5.40 19.53 10.20
CA PHE A 253 5.57 19.38 8.77
C PHE A 253 4.34 18.73 8.14
N PHE A 254 4.13 19.06 6.88
CA PHE A 254 3.19 18.38 6.00
C PHE A 254 3.91 18.06 4.69
N ASN A 255 4.00 16.79 4.31
CA ASN A 255 4.45 16.35 3.00
C ASN A 255 3.26 15.82 2.20
N ILE A 256 3.26 16.12 0.91
CA ILE A 256 2.38 15.51 -0.08
C ILE A 256 3.23 15.05 -1.26
N SER A 257 2.93 13.87 -1.80
CA SER A 257 3.54 13.31 -3.01
C SER A 257 2.44 12.77 -3.90
N LEU A 258 2.38 13.25 -5.15
CA LEU A 258 1.44 12.81 -6.18
C LEU A 258 2.25 12.31 -7.36
N VAL A 259 2.08 11.03 -7.70
CA VAL A 259 2.90 10.34 -8.71
C VAL A 259 1.96 9.53 -9.63
N PRO A 260 1.37 10.18 -10.65
CA PRO A 260 0.72 9.45 -11.73
C PRO A 260 1.75 8.68 -12.58
N GLY A 261 1.27 7.65 -13.24
CA GLY A 261 2.04 6.77 -14.09
C GLY A 261 1.20 6.20 -15.22
N LEU A 262 1.86 5.97 -16.35
CA LEU A 262 1.28 5.44 -17.57
C LEU A 262 2.19 4.33 -18.09
N GLY A 263 1.59 3.31 -18.68
CA GLY A 263 2.33 2.15 -19.10
C GLY A 263 1.50 1.17 -19.90
N SER A 264 1.95 -0.07 -19.95
CA SER A 264 1.25 -1.20 -20.56
C SER A 264 1.03 -2.30 -19.54
N SER A 265 -0.02 -3.10 -19.74
CA SER A 265 -0.28 -4.28 -18.94
C SER A 265 -0.61 -5.47 -19.83
N ASP A 266 0.04 -6.60 -19.54
CA ASP A 266 -0.38 -7.91 -20.01
C ASP A 266 -1.46 -8.42 -19.06
N LEU A 267 -2.70 -8.42 -19.54
CA LEU A 267 -3.90 -8.81 -18.80
C LEU A 267 -4.36 -10.20 -19.23
N VAL A 268 -4.60 -11.06 -18.25
CA VAL A 268 -5.25 -12.36 -18.42
C VAL A 268 -6.55 -12.32 -17.64
N VAL A 269 -7.67 -12.54 -18.32
CA VAL A 269 -9.01 -12.58 -17.70
C VAL A 269 -9.59 -13.97 -17.92
N TYR A 270 -10.25 -14.51 -16.90
CA TYR A 270 -11.14 -15.65 -17.05
C TYR A 270 -12.58 -15.15 -17.11
N ASP A 271 -13.06 -15.03 -18.33
CA ASP A 271 -14.40 -14.60 -18.70
C ASP A 271 -15.37 -15.79 -18.59
N LYS A 272 -16.58 -15.54 -18.08
CA LYS A 272 -17.61 -16.57 -17.86
C LYS A 272 -18.02 -17.29 -19.16
N LEU A 273 -18.02 -16.59 -20.30
CA LEU A 273 -18.46 -17.10 -21.60
C LEU A 273 -17.27 -17.47 -22.50
N LYS A 274 -16.24 -16.62 -22.55
CA LYS A 274 -15.10 -16.76 -23.47
C LYS A 274 -13.97 -17.62 -22.90
N GLY A 275 -14.01 -17.91 -21.60
CA GLY A 275 -12.94 -18.61 -20.91
C GLY A 275 -11.69 -17.73 -20.76
N ARG A 276 -10.51 -18.30 -21.02
CA ARG A 276 -9.25 -17.58 -20.82
C ARG A 276 -8.95 -16.63 -21.98
N VAL A 277 -9.00 -15.33 -21.71
CA VAL A 277 -8.65 -14.26 -22.64
C VAL A 277 -7.33 -13.61 -22.23
N VAL A 278 -6.48 -13.29 -23.21
CA VAL A 278 -5.20 -12.60 -22.99
C VAL A 278 -5.16 -11.36 -23.87
N GLU A 279 -4.94 -10.21 -23.26
CA GLU A 279 -4.84 -8.94 -23.97
C GLU A 279 -3.67 -8.11 -23.45
N ARG A 280 -3.12 -7.27 -24.32
CA ARG A 280 -2.22 -6.20 -23.93
C ARG A 280 -2.95 -4.86 -24.07
N LYS A 281 -3.02 -4.09 -23.00
CA LYS A 281 -3.69 -2.78 -22.97
C LYS A 281 -2.78 -1.72 -22.35
N GLY A 282 -3.21 -0.46 -22.45
CA GLY A 282 -2.65 0.61 -21.65
C GLY A 282 -2.97 0.40 -20.17
N ALA A 283 -2.06 0.82 -19.30
CA ALA A 283 -2.24 0.79 -17.86
C ALA A 283 -2.00 2.18 -17.28
N ALA A 284 -2.91 2.62 -16.43
CA ALA A 284 -2.75 3.83 -15.64
C ALA A 284 -2.51 3.44 -14.18
N ARG A 285 -1.62 4.18 -13.53
CA ARG A 285 -1.35 4.04 -12.09
C ARG A 285 -1.33 5.41 -11.45
N PHE A 286 -1.77 5.48 -10.22
CA PHE A 286 -1.57 6.67 -9.38
C PHE A 286 -1.07 6.25 -8.01
N ILE A 287 -0.02 6.90 -7.54
CA ILE A 287 0.49 6.79 -6.16
C ILE A 287 0.35 8.15 -5.49
N GLY A 288 -0.40 8.17 -4.38
CA GLY A 288 -0.52 9.30 -3.47
C GLY A 288 0.12 8.98 -2.13
N ARG A 289 0.92 9.90 -1.59
CA ARG A 289 1.42 9.81 -0.21
C ARG A 289 1.26 11.15 0.49
N THR A 290 0.89 11.09 1.75
CA THR A 290 0.98 12.26 2.63
C THR A 290 1.65 11.90 3.94
N ALA A 291 2.30 12.87 4.56
CA ALA A 291 2.84 12.73 5.90
C ALA A 291 2.61 14.03 6.66
N PHE A 292 1.97 13.96 7.82
CA PHE A 292 1.86 15.06 8.76
C PHE A 292 2.56 14.66 10.04
N GLY A 293 3.24 15.58 10.70
CA GLY A 293 3.74 15.28 12.02
C GLY A 293 4.31 16.45 12.79
N TYR A 294 4.47 16.20 14.08
CA TYR A 294 5.15 17.06 15.03
C TYR A 294 6.49 16.45 15.39
N GLU A 295 7.52 17.30 15.40
CA GLU A 295 8.88 16.95 15.69
C GLU A 295 9.45 17.80 16.80
N ASN A 296 9.84 17.13 17.87
CA ASN A 296 10.71 17.66 18.90
C ASN A 296 12.03 16.85 18.91
N LYS A 297 13.03 17.32 19.67
CA LYS A 297 14.34 16.67 19.79
C LYS A 297 14.23 15.17 20.09
N TYR A 298 13.36 14.80 21.03
CA TYR A 298 13.22 13.41 21.48
C TYR A 298 11.93 12.72 21.06
N PHE A 299 10.87 13.47 20.74
CA PHE A 299 9.54 12.92 20.52
C PHE A 299 9.05 13.28 19.13
N ILE A 300 8.45 12.30 18.46
CA ILE A 300 7.84 12.44 17.15
C ILE A 300 6.42 11.92 17.24
N LEU A 301 5.48 12.70 16.72
CA LEU A 301 4.12 12.28 16.45
C LEU A 301 3.90 12.37 14.95
N GLY A 302 3.31 11.36 14.33
CA GLY A 302 3.09 11.40 12.89
C GLY A 302 1.89 10.61 12.41
N LEU A 303 1.36 11.07 11.28
CA LEU A 303 0.33 10.42 10.48
C LEU A 303 0.86 10.32 9.06
N THR A 304 0.91 9.12 8.50
CA THR A 304 1.29 8.91 7.10
C THR A 304 0.18 8.21 6.36
N THR A 305 -0.09 8.63 5.13
CA THR A 305 -1.01 7.96 4.21
C THR A 305 -0.26 7.50 2.97
N TYR A 306 -0.66 6.35 2.44
CA TYR A 306 -0.22 5.81 1.16
C TYR A 306 -1.42 5.23 0.45
N THR A 307 -1.66 5.69 -0.77
CA THR A 307 -2.71 5.16 -1.65
C THR A 307 -2.09 4.83 -2.99
N THR A 308 -2.36 3.65 -3.51
CA THR A 308 -2.07 3.27 -4.90
C THR A 308 -3.36 2.78 -5.53
N THR A 309 -3.62 3.22 -6.75
CA THR A 309 -4.70 2.71 -7.59
C THR A 309 -4.15 2.36 -8.97
N GLY A 310 -4.64 1.28 -9.54
CA GLY A 310 -4.41 0.88 -10.91
C GLY A 310 -5.72 0.86 -11.68
N THR A 311 -5.68 1.07 -12.99
CA THR A 311 -6.83 0.85 -13.86
C THR A 311 -6.41 -0.01 -15.03
N LEU A 312 -7.11 -1.14 -15.16
CA LEU A 312 -6.98 -2.10 -16.25
C LEU A 312 -8.33 -2.17 -16.96
N THR A 313 -8.35 -2.15 -18.27
CA THR A 313 -9.59 -2.17 -19.05
C THR A 313 -9.72 -3.50 -19.78
N TYR A 314 -10.89 -4.13 -19.68
CA TYR A 314 -11.30 -5.33 -20.42
C TYR A 314 -12.70 -5.09 -20.95
N GLU A 315 -12.84 -4.93 -22.27
CA GLU A 315 -14.11 -4.56 -22.91
C GLU A 315 -14.78 -3.34 -22.22
N ASN A 316 -15.97 -3.51 -21.67
CA ASN A 316 -16.72 -2.48 -20.94
C ASN A 316 -16.44 -2.49 -19.42
N LEU A 317 -15.47 -3.26 -18.96
CA LEU A 317 -15.10 -3.39 -17.54
C LEU A 317 -13.76 -2.69 -17.26
N GLU A 318 -13.76 -1.82 -16.26
CA GLU A 318 -12.55 -1.33 -15.62
C GLU A 318 -12.30 -2.10 -14.32
N ILE A 319 -11.17 -2.78 -14.25
CA ILE A 319 -10.67 -3.49 -13.07
C ILE A 319 -9.74 -2.53 -12.32
N LYS A 320 -10.13 -2.16 -11.10
CA LYS A 320 -9.47 -1.15 -10.27
C LYS A 320 -8.99 -1.74 -8.94
N PRO A 321 -7.83 -2.42 -8.92
CA PRO A 321 -7.18 -2.76 -7.65
C PRO A 321 -6.70 -1.48 -6.96
N SER A 322 -7.02 -1.35 -5.68
CA SER A 322 -6.57 -0.23 -4.87
C SER A 322 -6.06 -0.69 -3.50
N THR A 323 -5.02 -0.01 -3.02
CA THR A 323 -4.49 -0.19 -1.67
C THR A 323 -4.38 1.16 -1.01
N SER A 324 -4.97 1.31 0.17
CA SER A 324 -4.85 2.49 1.02
C SER A 324 -4.31 2.08 2.38
N ASN A 325 -3.40 2.86 2.93
CA ASN A 325 -2.73 2.59 4.19
C ASN A 325 -2.59 3.90 4.96
N VAL A 326 -3.15 3.94 6.18
CA VAL A 326 -3.05 5.06 7.10
C VAL A 326 -2.31 4.57 8.35
N LYS A 327 -1.18 5.20 8.68
CA LYS A 327 -0.41 4.89 9.88
C LYS A 327 -0.35 6.11 10.78
N PHE A 328 -0.81 5.95 12.02
CA PHE A 328 -0.51 6.88 13.09
C PHE A 328 0.61 6.29 13.94
N PHE A 329 1.60 7.10 14.32
CA PHE A 329 2.69 6.63 15.17
C PHE A 329 3.14 7.66 16.18
N ILE A 330 3.59 7.15 17.34
CA ILE A 330 4.33 7.88 18.35
C ILE A 330 5.72 7.26 18.41
N ALA A 331 6.75 8.09 18.36
CA ALA A 331 8.12 7.62 18.39
C ALA A 331 9.00 8.44 19.33
N ARG A 332 10.02 7.79 19.89
CA ARG A 332 11.03 8.41 20.75
C ARG A 332 12.44 8.12 20.26
N ARG A 333 13.28 9.15 20.22
CA ARG A 333 14.71 9.07 19.91
C ARG A 333 15.53 8.84 21.18
N PHE A 334 16.52 7.96 21.08
CA PHE A 334 17.46 7.60 22.13
C PHE A 334 18.90 7.79 21.65
N ASN A 335 19.69 8.52 22.41
CA ASN A 335 21.12 8.64 22.17
C ASN A 335 21.80 7.35 22.64
N VAL A 336 22.31 6.56 21.69
CA VAL A 336 22.97 5.27 21.96
C VAL A 336 24.50 5.34 21.80
N ARG A 337 25.05 6.51 21.47
CA ARG A 337 26.51 6.74 21.56
C ARG A 337 26.89 6.82 23.05
N LYS A 338 27.85 6.00 23.49
CA LYS A 338 28.52 6.19 24.79
C LYS A 338 29.17 7.58 24.78
N LYS A 339 28.97 8.35 25.86
CA LYS A 339 29.85 9.49 26.13
C LYS A 339 31.27 8.91 26.26
N GLN A 340 32.17 9.34 25.38
CA GLN A 340 33.60 9.11 25.58
C GLN A 340 34.10 9.98 26.74
#